data_AF-A0A919G267-F1
#
_entry.id   AF-A0A919G267-F1
#
_cell.length_a   1.000
_cell.length_b   1.000
_cell.length_c   1.000
_cell.angle_alpha   90.00
_cell.angle_beta   90.00
_cell.angle_gamma   90.00
#
_symmetry.space_group_name_H-M   'P 1'
#
loop_
_entity.id
_entity.type
_entity.pdbx_description
1 polymer ?
#
loop_
_entity_poly.entity_id
_entity_poly.type
_entity_poly.pdbx_seq_one_letter_code
_entity_poly.pdbx_strand_id
1 'polypeptide(L)'
;MHSLRVARGLLGRQFAAIAAVIAFSSILSWLLAKAVDLSVGFRAEEEYASVPGAEQERAYDFRTSERLGALVSGRPVSSDDELVRRIAALLRTRRGPGE
;
A
#
# COMPACT_ATOMS: atom_id res chain seq x y z
N MET A 1 -13.77 50.19 -5.14
CA MET A 1 -13.81 49.51 -6.47
C MET A 1 -12.47 48.96 -6.95
N HIS A 2 -11.33 49.21 -6.27
CA HIS A 2 -10.02 48.70 -6.71
C HIS A 2 -9.77 47.22 -6.33
N SER A 3 -10.26 46.75 -5.16
CA SER A 3 -9.98 45.38 -4.68
C SER A 3 -10.72 44.28 -5.46
N LEU A 4 -11.90 44.57 -6.00
CA LEU A 4 -12.68 43.62 -6.84
C LEU A 4 -11.99 43.24 -8.15
N ARG A 5 -11.20 44.14 -8.75
CA ARG A 5 -10.42 43.82 -9.97
C ARG A 5 -9.22 42.94 -9.67
N VAL A 6 -8.56 43.18 -8.54
CA VAL A 6 -7.39 42.40 -8.12
C VAL A 6 -7.80 40.97 -7.75
N ALA A 7 -8.91 40.81 -7.00
CA ALA A 7 -9.44 39.49 -6.64
C ALA A 7 -9.76 38.63 -7.87
N ARG A 8 -10.35 39.23 -8.91
CA ARG A 8 -10.71 38.52 -10.15
C ARG A 8 -9.46 38.12 -10.97
N GLY A 9 -8.40 38.92 -10.94
CA GLY A 9 -7.10 38.57 -11.54
C GLY A 9 -6.36 37.46 -10.80
N LEU A 10 -6.48 37.41 -9.47
CA LEU A 10 -5.90 36.33 -8.65
C LEU A 10 -6.60 35.00 -8.90
N LEU A 11 -7.93 34.98 -8.97
CA LEU A 11 -8.69 33.75 -9.28
C LEU A 11 -8.27 33.15 -10.63
N GLY A 12 -8.18 33.98 -11.68
CA GLY A 12 -7.77 33.51 -13.01
C GLY A 12 -6.38 32.88 -13.03
N ARG A 13 -5.43 33.47 -12.28
CA ARG A 13 -4.08 32.91 -12.13
C ARG A 13 -4.07 31.59 -11.38
N GLN A 14 -4.88 31.43 -10.34
CA GLN A 14 -4.99 30.16 -9.62
C GLN A 14 -5.60 29.07 -10.49
N PHE A 15 -6.66 29.38 -11.25
CA PHE A 15 -7.22 28.43 -12.21
C PHE A 15 -6.20 28.01 -13.28
N ALA A 16 -5.43 28.96 -13.82
CA ALA A 16 -4.37 28.65 -14.78
C ALA A 16 -3.28 27.77 -14.15
N ALA A 17 -2.87 28.04 -12.91
CA ALA A 17 -1.90 27.23 -12.19
C ALA A 17 -2.42 25.80 -11.95
N ILE A 18 -3.66 25.66 -11.48
CA ILE A 18 -4.30 24.35 -11.27
C ILE A 18 -4.39 23.58 -12.59
N ALA A 19 -4.88 24.22 -13.65
CA ALA A 19 -4.99 23.59 -14.96
C ALA A 19 -3.62 23.15 -15.51
N ALA A 20 -2.59 23.99 -15.37
CA ALA A 20 -1.23 23.67 -15.79
C ALA A 20 -0.67 22.48 -15.01
N VAL A 21 -0.85 22.45 -13.69
CA VAL A 21 -0.39 21.33 -12.84
C VAL A 21 -1.10 20.04 -13.21
N ILE A 22 -2.43 20.06 -13.37
CA ILE A 22 -3.21 18.88 -13.75
C ILE A 22 -2.77 18.37 -15.12
N ALA A 23 -2.67 19.25 -16.11
CA ALA A 23 -2.27 18.86 -17.46
C ALA A 23 -0.85 18.30 -17.47
N PHE A 24 0.10 19.00 -16.86
CA PHE A 24 1.50 18.57 -16.82
C PHE A 24 1.67 17.25 -16.07
N SER A 25 1.11 17.11 -14.87
CA SER A 25 1.23 15.88 -14.08
C SER A 25 0.59 14.70 -14.80
N SER A 26 -0.62 14.88 -15.34
CA SER A 26 -1.34 13.82 -16.03
C SER A 26 -0.61 13.39 -17.30
N ILE A 27 -0.19 14.34 -18.14
CA ILE A 27 0.48 14.04 -19.41
C ILE A 27 1.85 13.43 -19.17
N LEU A 28 2.67 14.03 -18.30
CA LEU A 28 4.00 13.52 -18.02
C LEU A 28 3.94 12.14 -17.38
N SER A 29 3.09 11.94 -16.38
CA SER A 29 2.89 10.62 -15.78
C SER A 29 2.37 9.60 -16.79
N TRP A 30 1.45 9.97 -17.68
CA TRP A 30 0.96 9.08 -18.74
C TRP A 30 2.06 8.68 -19.73
N LEU A 31 2.90 9.63 -20.14
CA LEU A 31 4.03 9.36 -21.04
C LEU A 31 5.06 8.44 -20.38
N LEU A 32 5.43 8.72 -19.13
CA LEU A 32 6.33 7.86 -18.36
C LEU A 32 5.72 6.46 -18.16
N ALA A 33 4.42 6.41 -17.88
CA ALA A 33 3.70 5.15 -17.73
C ALA A 33 3.78 4.33 -19.03
N LYS A 34 3.53 4.96 -20.19
CA LYS A 34 3.64 4.28 -21.47
C LYS A 34 5.07 3.88 -21.81
N ALA A 35 6.05 4.70 -21.48
CA ALA A 35 7.45 4.37 -21.72
C ALA A 35 7.89 3.12 -20.92
N VAL A 36 7.51 3.03 -19.65
CA VAL A 36 7.83 1.86 -18.81
C VAL A 36 7.00 0.63 -19.24
N ASP A 37 5.73 0.80 -19.58
CA ASP A 37 4.88 -0.27 -20.11
C ASP A 37 5.47 -0.89 -21.39
N LEU A 38 5.99 -0.06 -22.30
CA LEU A 38 6.61 -0.51 -23.55
C LEU A 38 8.01 -1.12 -23.36
N SER A 39 8.75 -0.75 -22.32
CA SER A 39 10.14 -1.18 -22.13
C SER A 39 10.29 -2.38 -21.22
N VAL A 40 9.57 -2.40 -20.08
CA VAL A 40 9.66 -3.44 -19.05
C VAL A 40 8.30 -4.11 -18.81
N GLY A 41 7.19 -3.40 -19.08
CA GLY A 41 5.84 -3.84 -18.73
C GLY A 41 5.51 -3.55 -17.27
N PHE A 42 4.42 -2.84 -17.00
CA PHE A 42 4.01 -2.50 -15.62
C PHE A 42 3.27 -3.62 -14.91
N ARG A 43 2.57 -4.45 -15.68
CA ARG A 43 1.65 -5.46 -15.18
C ARG A 43 1.87 -6.73 -15.95
N ALA A 44 1.88 -7.86 -15.24
CA ALA A 44 1.73 -9.15 -15.91
C ALA A 44 0.33 -9.19 -16.56
N GLU A 45 0.29 -9.65 -17.82
CA GLU A 45 -0.96 -9.78 -18.57
C GLU A 45 -1.91 -10.78 -17.89
N GLU A 46 -1.34 -11.80 -17.25
CA GLU A 46 -2.04 -12.78 -16.44
C GLU A 46 -2.02 -12.40 -14.95
N GLU A 47 -3.14 -12.65 -14.27
CA GLU A 47 -3.15 -12.64 -12.81
C GLU A 47 -2.23 -13.76 -12.31
N TYR A 48 -1.21 -13.40 -11.56
CA TYR A 48 -0.27 -14.37 -11.00
C TYR A 48 -1.04 -15.46 -10.24
N ALA A 49 -1.03 -16.70 -10.74
CA ALA A 49 -1.61 -17.85 -10.04
C ALA A 49 -0.98 -18.03 -8.63
N SER A 50 0.26 -17.55 -8.47
CA SER A 50 0.95 -17.40 -7.19
C SER A 50 2.00 -16.29 -7.27
N VAL A 51 2.27 -15.60 -6.16
CA VAL A 51 3.26 -14.51 -6.09
C VAL A 51 4.66 -15.07 -6.40
N PRO A 52 5.38 -14.55 -7.43
CA PRO A 52 6.76 -14.94 -7.70
C PRO A 52 7.64 -14.68 -6.48
N GLY A 53 8.31 -15.71 -5.96
CA GLY A 53 9.10 -15.62 -4.71
C GLY A 53 8.37 -16.11 -3.44
N ALA A 54 7.16 -16.67 -3.56
CA ALA A 54 6.43 -17.30 -2.45
C ALA A 54 7.25 -18.36 -1.68
N GLU A 55 8.18 -19.03 -2.37
CA GLU A 55 9.07 -20.06 -1.81
C GLU A 55 10.37 -19.51 -1.21
N GLN A 56 10.86 -18.32 -1.60
CA GLN A 56 12.23 -17.90 -1.26
C GLN A 56 12.35 -16.65 -0.36
N GLU A 57 11.41 -15.70 -0.35
CA GLU A 57 11.52 -14.57 0.58
C GLU A 57 10.19 -13.85 0.79
N ARG A 58 9.52 -14.18 1.89
CA ARG A 58 8.23 -13.58 2.24
C ARG A 58 8.46 -12.30 3.04
N ALA A 59 8.23 -11.15 2.41
CA ALA A 59 8.14 -9.85 3.11
C ALA A 59 7.04 -9.83 4.21
N TYR A 60 6.00 -10.68 4.06
CA TYR A 60 4.92 -10.86 5.03
C TYR A 60 4.70 -12.34 5.36
N ASP A 61 4.63 -12.69 6.65
CA ASP A 61 4.42 -14.09 7.06
C ASP A 61 2.93 -14.45 7.15
N PHE A 62 2.37 -14.81 6.00
CA PHE A 62 0.99 -15.24 5.87
C PHE A 62 0.62 -16.44 6.76
N ARG A 63 1.57 -17.35 7.06
CA ARG A 63 1.32 -18.50 7.95
C ARG A 63 1.13 -18.08 9.41
N THR A 64 1.90 -17.09 9.87
CA THR A 64 1.73 -16.57 11.23
C THR A 64 0.46 -15.74 11.34
N SER A 65 0.10 -14.95 10.32
CA SER A 65 -1.17 -14.23 10.31
C SER A 65 -2.38 -15.16 10.29
N GLU A 66 -2.34 -16.26 9.54
CA GLU A 66 -3.41 -17.28 9.54
C GLU A 66 -3.56 -17.94 10.93
N ARG A 67 -2.44 -18.31 11.57
CA ARG A 67 -2.46 -18.89 12.93
C ARG A 67 -2.96 -17.89 13.96
N LEU A 68 -2.57 -16.63 13.84
CA LEU A 68 -3.02 -15.56 14.73
C LEU A 68 -4.52 -15.29 14.53
N GLY A 69 -4.98 -15.27 13.27
CA GLY A 69 -6.39 -15.17 12.92
C GLY A 69 -7.19 -16.30 13.57
N ALA A 70 -6.76 -17.55 13.41
CA ALA A 70 -7.42 -18.72 14.00
C ALA A 70 -7.46 -18.70 15.55
N LEU A 71 -6.49 -18.06 16.21
CA LEU A 71 -6.52 -17.86 17.66
C LEU A 71 -7.57 -16.84 18.11
N VAL A 72 -7.87 -15.84 17.27
CA VAL A 72 -8.73 -14.70 17.61
C VAL A 72 -10.17 -14.90 17.09
N SER A 73 -10.38 -15.64 16.00
CA SER A 73 -11.65 -15.66 15.27
C SER A 73 -12.68 -16.69 15.73
N GLY A 74 -12.36 -17.59 16.67
CA GLY A 74 -13.18 -18.80 16.87
C GLY A 74 -13.43 -19.31 18.28
N ARG A 75 -12.97 -18.64 19.35
CA ARG A 75 -13.28 -19.11 20.72
C ARG A 75 -13.64 -17.93 21.63
N PRO A 76 -14.68 -18.06 22.49
CA PRO A 76 -14.80 -17.17 23.63
C PRO A 76 -13.54 -17.34 24.48
N VAL A 77 -12.72 -16.31 24.51
CA VAL A 77 -11.49 -16.29 25.28
C VAL A 77 -11.91 -16.20 26.74
N SER A 78 -11.61 -17.21 27.55
CA SER A 78 -11.97 -17.22 28.97
C SER A 78 -11.17 -16.20 29.78
N SER A 79 -10.03 -15.71 29.26
CA SER A 79 -9.16 -14.70 29.86
C SER A 79 -8.20 -14.14 28.80
N ASP A 80 -8.16 -12.81 28.65
CA ASP A 80 -7.29 -12.11 27.69
C ASP A 80 -5.81 -12.39 27.95
N ASP A 81 -5.42 -12.60 29.21
CA ASP A 81 -4.04 -12.94 29.59
C ASP A 81 -3.58 -14.28 28.98
N GLU A 82 -4.50 -15.25 28.88
CA GLU A 82 -4.20 -16.53 28.27
C GLU A 82 -4.00 -16.40 26.75
N LEU A 83 -4.81 -15.58 26.09
CA LEU A 83 -4.66 -15.28 24.67
C LEU A 83 -3.33 -14.57 24.40
N VAL A 84 -3.00 -13.53 25.18
CA VAL A 84 -1.72 -12.81 25.05
C VAL A 84 -0.53 -13.76 25.26
N ARG A 85 -0.61 -14.68 26.23
CA ARG A 85 0.44 -15.66 26.49
C ARG A 85 0.64 -16.62 25.31
N ARG A 86 -0.46 -17.06 24.68
CA ARG A 86 -0.42 -17.94 23.49
C ARG A 86 0.15 -17.20 22.28
N ILE A 87 -0.24 -15.96 22.06
CA ILE A 87 0.31 -15.11 20.98
C ILE A 87 1.81 -14.88 21.20
N ALA A 88 2.21 -14.53 22.42
CA ALA A 88 3.61 -14.32 22.77
C ALA A 88 4.46 -15.58 22.59
N ALA A 89 3.91 -16.76 22.93
CA ALA A 89 4.58 -18.04 22.70
C ALA A 89 4.79 -18.31 21.19
N LEU A 90 3.75 -18.12 20.37
CA LEU A 90 3.85 -18.29 18.92
C LEU A 90 4.88 -17.36 18.27
N LEU A 91 4.91 -16.09 18.68
CA LEU A 91 5.88 -15.12 18.17
C LEU A 91 7.31 -15.43 18.61
N ARG A 92 7.51 -15.97 19.82
CA ARG A 92 8.84 -16.38 20.32
C ARG A 92 9.37 -17.62 19.62
N THR A 93 8.54 -18.64 19.41
CA THR A 93 8.95 -19.86 18.69
C THR A 93 9.39 -19.57 17.26
N ARG A 94 8.77 -18.58 16.60
CA ARG A 94 9.19 -18.11 15.28
C ARG A 94 10.53 -17.38 15.30
N ARG A 95 10.81 -16.63 16.36
CA ARG A 95 12.04 -15.85 16.54
C ARG A 95 13.19 -16.69 17.10
N GLY A 96 13.30 -17.97 16.71
CA GLY A 96 14.39 -18.86 17.15
C GLY A 96 15.75 -18.16 17.11
N PRO A 97 16.70 -18.56 17.99
CA PRO A 97 17.93 -17.79 18.24
C PRO A 97 18.60 -17.49 16.91
N GLY A 98 18.69 -16.20 16.58
CA GLY A 98 19.31 -15.77 15.33
C GLY A 98 20.77 -16.18 15.35
N GLU A 99 21.09 -17.22 14.58
CA GLU A 99 22.27 -17.21 13.73
C GLU A 99 21.90 -16.59 12.39
#